data_AF-A0A953RF77-F1
#
_entry.id   AF-A0A953RF77-F1
#
_cell.length_a   1.000
_cell.length_b   1.000
_cell.length_c   1.000
_cell.angle_alpha   90.00
_cell.angle_beta   90.00
_cell.angle_gamma   90.00
#
_symmetry.space_group_name_H-M   'P 1'
#
loop_
_entity.id
_entity.type
_entity.pdbx_description
1 polymer ?
#
loop_
_entity_poly.entity_id
_entity_poly.type
_entity_poly.pdbx_seq_one_letter_code
_entity_poly.pdbx_strand_id
1 'polypeptide(L)'
;MAQSSVVMSASYTHPSTIVRAIGHLSGARDFEFPIDSSVESILVLVSLQCRSAIEVSRPSGARLTAANSAQSVDLAAGRILRVDTPEAGKWTVRIAGTGLFVLSVLAKTGIRLQAPRFFEVVGQAGEVERGARMKAPRLGTPQMLEASVSGEISNVRLRLAGPGGETVVDGEPVEATPEGAYRATVTPPVERFRILMTGTDASGWPVQRTHPVLLRAEQPK
;
A
#
# COMPACT_ATOMS: atom_id res chain seq x y z
N MET A 1 -25.10 -12.85 2.69
CA MET A 1 -25.23 -11.72 1.73
C MET A 1 -24.60 -10.41 2.23
N ALA A 2 -24.73 -10.03 3.52
CA ALA A 2 -24.20 -8.76 4.03
C ALA A 2 -22.66 -8.59 4.06
N GLN A 3 -21.89 -9.67 4.01
CA GLN A 3 -20.41 -9.60 4.07
C GLN A 3 -19.78 -9.41 2.70
N SER A 4 -20.38 -9.99 1.66
CA SER A 4 -19.97 -9.78 0.27
C SER A 4 -20.12 -8.30 -0.13
N SER A 5 -21.17 -7.61 0.35
CA SER A 5 -21.36 -6.18 0.07
C SER A 5 -20.30 -5.29 0.72
N VAL A 6 -19.80 -5.62 1.92
CA VAL A 6 -18.70 -4.89 2.56
C VAL A 6 -17.43 -4.98 1.72
N VAL A 7 -17.09 -6.18 1.24
CA VAL A 7 -15.92 -6.37 0.36
C VAL A 7 -16.11 -5.67 -0.98
N MET A 8 -17.29 -5.75 -1.58
CA MET A 8 -17.59 -5.12 -2.87
C MET A 8 -17.61 -3.58 -2.81
N SER A 9 -18.04 -3.01 -1.69
CA SER A 9 -18.08 -1.54 -1.48
C SER A 9 -16.80 -0.98 -0.85
N ALA A 10 -15.84 -1.84 -0.48
CA ALA A 10 -14.61 -1.47 0.20
C ALA A 10 -13.83 -0.38 -0.54
N SER A 11 -13.63 -0.54 -1.85
CA SER A 11 -12.89 0.44 -2.68
C SER A 11 -13.61 1.79 -2.83
N TYR A 12 -14.94 1.83 -2.63
CA TYR A 12 -15.73 3.06 -2.70
C TYR A 12 -15.74 3.80 -1.36
N THR A 13 -15.78 3.07 -0.25
CA THR A 13 -15.83 3.63 1.11
C THR A 13 -14.44 3.93 1.68
N HIS A 14 -13.44 3.15 1.28
CA HIS A 14 -12.04 3.22 1.72
C HIS A 14 -11.13 3.21 0.48
N PRO A 15 -11.10 4.31 -0.31
CA PRO A 15 -10.44 4.33 -1.61
C PRO A 15 -8.92 4.27 -1.53
N SER A 16 -8.35 4.51 -0.35
CA SER A 16 -6.90 4.53 -0.15
C SER A 16 -6.43 3.15 0.32
N THR A 17 -5.38 2.61 -0.29
CA THR A 17 -4.78 1.34 0.16
C THR A 17 -3.54 1.65 0.98
N ILE A 18 -3.45 1.17 2.22
CA ILE A 18 -2.25 1.30 3.07
C ILE A 18 -1.33 0.11 2.83
N VAL A 19 -1.88 -1.10 2.91
CA VAL A 19 -1.17 -2.37 2.69
C VAL A 19 -1.94 -3.21 1.69
N ARG A 20 -1.23 -3.86 0.77
CA ARG A 20 -1.77 -4.94 -0.04
C ARG A 20 -0.72 -6.01 -0.28
N ALA A 21 -0.96 -7.19 0.27
CA ALA A 21 -0.04 -8.32 0.18
C ALA A 21 -0.77 -9.60 -0.26
N ILE A 22 -0.10 -10.39 -1.07
CA ILE A 22 -0.52 -11.73 -1.49
C ILE A 22 0.72 -12.62 -1.54
N GLY A 23 0.59 -13.85 -1.09
CA GLY A 23 1.69 -14.82 -1.11
C GLY A 23 1.31 -16.15 -0.50
N HIS A 24 2.32 -16.98 -0.27
CA HIS A 24 2.18 -18.22 0.49
C HIS A 24 2.78 -18.06 1.88
N LEU A 25 2.15 -18.68 2.86
CA LEU A 25 2.61 -18.72 4.24
C LEU A 25 2.90 -20.17 4.65
N SER A 26 3.94 -20.35 5.47
CA SER A 26 4.15 -21.53 6.28
C SER A 26 4.65 -21.07 7.65
N GLY A 27 3.80 -21.14 8.67
CA GLY A 27 4.10 -20.63 10.02
C GLY A 27 3.37 -19.31 10.31
N ALA A 28 4.09 -18.30 10.79
CA ALA A 28 3.52 -17.00 11.14
C ALA A 28 4.28 -15.84 10.49
N ARG A 29 3.56 -14.75 10.17
CA ARG A 29 4.12 -13.51 9.63
C ARG A 29 3.39 -12.30 10.19
N ASP A 30 4.15 -11.29 10.55
CA ASP A 30 3.66 -10.00 10.99
C ASP A 30 3.75 -8.98 9.84
N PHE A 31 2.70 -8.20 9.68
CA PHE A 31 2.64 -7.06 8.76
C PHE A 31 2.47 -5.80 9.60
N GLU A 32 3.52 -4.98 9.63
CA GLU A 32 3.50 -3.69 10.29
C GLU A 32 3.18 -2.59 9.28
N PHE A 33 2.36 -1.62 9.68
CA PHE A 33 2.06 -0.44 8.86
C PHE A 33 1.65 0.74 9.74
N PRO A 34 1.95 1.97 9.30
CA PRO A 34 1.51 3.15 10.01
C PRO A 34 0.06 3.51 9.65
N ILE A 35 -0.66 4.03 10.64
CA ILE A 35 -1.88 4.82 10.47
C ILE A 35 -1.54 6.26 10.83
N ASP A 36 -1.71 7.16 9.88
CA ASP A 36 -1.51 8.59 10.07
C ASP A 36 -2.78 9.28 10.62
N SER A 37 -2.64 10.54 11.06
CA SER A 37 -3.72 11.28 11.73
C SER A 37 -4.89 11.64 10.80
N SER A 38 -4.70 11.56 9.49
CA SER A 38 -5.75 11.87 8.51
C SER A 38 -6.73 10.72 8.24
N VAL A 39 -6.51 9.55 8.85
CA VAL A 39 -7.31 8.36 8.61
C VAL A 39 -8.59 8.39 9.46
N GLU A 40 -9.74 8.50 8.80
CA GLU A 40 -11.05 8.53 9.45
C GLU A 40 -11.52 7.12 9.85
N SER A 41 -11.23 6.13 9.00
CA SER A 41 -11.56 4.73 9.25
C SER A 41 -10.65 3.81 8.45
N ILE A 42 -10.42 2.60 8.98
CA ILE A 42 -9.75 1.51 8.28
C ILE A 42 -10.64 0.30 8.11
N LEU A 43 -10.40 -0.41 7.01
CA LEU A 43 -10.97 -1.72 6.71
C LEU A 43 -9.82 -2.71 6.48
N VAL A 44 -9.72 -3.71 7.35
CA VAL A 44 -8.74 -4.79 7.27
C VAL A 44 -9.44 -6.04 6.73
N LEU A 45 -8.92 -6.58 5.63
CA LEU A 45 -9.40 -7.76 4.95
C LEU A 45 -8.27 -8.78 4.90
N VAL A 46 -8.46 -9.93 5.53
CA VAL A 46 -7.49 -11.01 5.56
C VAL A 46 -8.15 -12.32 5.16
N SER A 47 -7.49 -13.08 4.29
CA SER A 47 -7.84 -14.45 3.94
C SER A 47 -6.59 -15.32 3.97
N LEU A 48 -6.70 -16.54 4.50
CA LEU A 48 -5.64 -17.53 4.61
C LEU A 48 -6.28 -18.93 4.56
N GLN A 49 -5.85 -19.77 3.61
CA GLN A 49 -6.45 -21.08 3.33
C GLN A 49 -6.52 -22.00 4.56
N CYS A 50 -5.38 -22.32 5.16
CA CYS A 50 -5.28 -23.15 6.36
C CYS A 50 -4.98 -22.26 7.56
N ARG A 51 -5.94 -21.40 7.90
CA ARG A 51 -5.84 -20.40 8.97
C ARG A 51 -5.69 -21.06 10.35
N SER A 52 -4.61 -20.72 11.05
CA SER A 52 -4.46 -20.97 12.49
C SER A 52 -4.84 -19.73 13.30
N ALA A 53 -4.38 -18.54 12.91
CA ALA A 53 -4.72 -17.28 13.59
C ALA A 53 -4.67 -16.06 12.66
N ILE A 54 -5.53 -15.07 12.92
CA ILE A 54 -5.46 -13.72 12.36
C ILE A 54 -5.70 -12.72 13.50
N GLU A 55 -4.64 -12.06 13.92
CA GLU A 55 -4.65 -11.07 15.01
C GLU A 55 -4.33 -9.69 14.47
N VAL A 56 -5.03 -8.68 14.97
CA VAL A 56 -4.77 -7.27 14.62
C VAL A 56 -4.57 -6.51 15.91
N SER A 57 -3.47 -5.77 16.01
CA SER A 57 -3.05 -5.07 17.22
C SER A 57 -2.92 -3.57 16.94
N ARG A 58 -3.46 -2.78 17.87
CA ARG A 58 -3.36 -1.32 17.89
C ARG A 58 -1.92 -0.88 18.25
N PRO A 59 -1.55 0.38 18.00
CA PRO A 59 -0.26 0.94 18.44
C PRO A 59 -0.06 0.86 19.95
N SER A 60 -1.14 1.04 20.74
CA SER A 60 -1.17 0.79 22.18
C SER A 60 -0.90 -0.66 22.61
N GLY A 61 -0.78 -1.61 21.68
CA GLY A 61 -0.59 -3.04 21.95
C GLY A 61 -1.88 -3.82 22.20
N ALA A 62 -3.03 -3.13 22.32
CA ALA A 62 -4.32 -3.75 22.50
C ALA A 62 -4.73 -4.56 21.25
N ARG A 63 -5.17 -5.80 21.45
CA ARG A 63 -5.69 -6.65 20.37
C ARG A 63 -7.11 -6.21 19.99
N LEU A 64 -7.40 -6.19 18.69
CA LEU A 64 -8.75 -6.04 18.19
C LEU A 64 -9.54 -7.33 18.36
N THR A 65 -10.70 -7.16 18.97
CA THR A 65 -11.75 -8.16 19.20
C THR A 65 -13.06 -7.60 18.64
N ALA A 66 -14.10 -8.43 18.58
CA ALA A 66 -15.41 -7.92 18.19
C ALA A 66 -15.94 -6.83 19.13
N ALA A 67 -15.59 -6.88 20.42
CA ALA A 67 -16.06 -5.95 21.43
C ALA A 67 -15.45 -4.53 21.31
N ASN A 68 -14.31 -4.39 20.62
CA ASN A 68 -13.60 -3.11 20.50
C ASN A 68 -13.31 -2.73 19.03
N SER A 69 -14.13 -3.24 18.11
CA SER A 69 -14.14 -2.89 16.69
C SER A 69 -15.51 -2.32 16.32
N ALA A 70 -15.55 -1.36 15.39
CA ALA A 70 -16.81 -0.88 14.85
C ALA A 70 -17.54 -1.99 14.07
N GLN A 71 -16.78 -2.87 13.42
CA GLN A 71 -17.29 -4.09 12.81
C GLN A 71 -16.23 -5.20 12.87
N SER A 72 -16.63 -6.41 13.25
CA SER A 72 -15.77 -7.59 13.16
C SER A 72 -16.55 -8.79 12.67
N VAL A 73 -16.01 -9.40 11.62
CA VAL A 73 -16.50 -10.66 11.06
C VAL A 73 -15.34 -11.63 11.05
N ASP A 74 -15.51 -12.74 11.75
CA ASP A 74 -14.57 -13.86 11.71
C ASP A 74 -15.13 -14.97 10.81
N LEU A 75 -14.33 -15.39 9.83
CA LEU A 75 -14.68 -16.41 8.84
C LEU A 75 -13.72 -17.59 8.99
N ALA A 76 -14.14 -18.80 8.62
CA ALA A 76 -13.30 -19.99 8.72
C ALA A 76 -11.87 -19.79 8.17
N ALA A 77 -11.76 -19.13 7.01
CA ALA A 77 -10.49 -18.86 6.33
C ALA A 77 -10.09 -17.37 6.32
N GLY A 78 -10.74 -16.50 7.11
CA GLY A 78 -10.49 -15.06 6.96
C GLY A 78 -11.04 -14.19 8.07
N ARG A 79 -10.76 -12.89 8.00
CA ARG A 79 -11.24 -11.90 8.95
C ARG A 79 -11.47 -10.58 8.26
N ILE A 80 -12.60 -9.94 8.56
CA ILE A 80 -12.94 -8.59 8.09
C ILE A 80 -13.13 -7.72 9.34
N LEU A 81 -12.38 -6.63 9.44
CA LEU A 81 -12.46 -5.69 10.56
C LEU A 81 -12.60 -4.27 10.03
N ARG A 82 -13.54 -3.52 10.60
CA ARG A 82 -13.61 -2.07 10.45
C ARG A 82 -13.33 -1.40 11.79
N VAL A 83 -12.48 -0.38 11.76
CA VAL A 83 -12.21 0.49 12.89
C VAL A 83 -12.51 1.91 12.45
N ASP A 84 -13.49 2.53 13.10
CA ASP A 84 -13.72 3.96 12.99
C ASP A 84 -12.79 4.68 13.96
N THR A 85 -12.29 5.86 13.57
CA THR A 85 -11.35 6.66 14.35
C THR A 85 -10.17 5.84 14.89
N PRO A 86 -9.37 5.19 14.02
CA PRO A 86 -8.25 4.38 14.46
C PRO A 86 -7.17 5.23 15.16
N GLU A 87 -6.51 4.65 16.15
CA GLU A 87 -5.33 5.24 16.79
C GLU A 87 -4.22 5.48 15.75
N ALA A 88 -3.68 6.69 15.68
CA ALA A 88 -2.49 6.97 14.86
C ALA A 88 -1.27 6.25 15.43
N GLY A 89 -0.39 5.75 14.56
CA GLY A 89 0.82 5.03 14.95
C GLY A 89 0.97 3.68 14.25
N LYS A 90 1.83 2.82 14.82
CA LYS A 90 2.21 1.54 14.21
C LYS A 90 1.20 0.44 14.54
N TRP A 91 0.48 -0.02 13.53
CA TRP A 91 -0.42 -1.17 13.63
C TRP A 91 0.26 -2.45 13.18
N THR A 92 -0.20 -3.58 13.70
CA THR A 92 0.31 -4.90 13.32
C THR A 92 -0.84 -5.84 12.98
N VAL A 93 -0.73 -6.54 11.84
CA VAL A 93 -1.56 -7.70 11.50
C VAL A 93 -0.68 -8.94 11.51
N ARG A 94 -0.93 -9.85 12.45
CA ARG A 94 -0.27 -11.15 12.53
C ARG A 94 -1.15 -12.22 11.91
N ILE A 95 -0.60 -12.95 10.95
CA ILE A 95 -1.25 -14.11 10.35
C ILE A 95 -0.44 -15.37 10.69
N ALA A 96 -1.13 -16.47 10.97
CA ALA A 96 -0.50 -17.77 11.19
C ALA A 96 -1.31 -18.88 10.53
N GLY A 97 -0.61 -19.83 9.89
CA GLY A 97 -1.18 -20.97 9.19
C GLY A 97 -0.36 -21.38 7.99
N THR A 98 -1.01 -22.03 7.02
CA THR A 98 -0.37 -22.48 5.77
C THR A 98 -1.19 -22.15 4.53
N GLY A 99 -0.51 -22.10 3.38
CA GLY A 99 -1.14 -21.91 2.06
C GLY A 99 -1.20 -20.45 1.62
N LEU A 100 -2.05 -20.18 0.64
CA LEU A 100 -2.21 -18.84 0.07
C LEU A 100 -2.87 -17.89 1.08
N PHE A 101 -2.32 -16.68 1.17
CA PHE A 101 -2.91 -15.57 1.92
C PHE A 101 -3.14 -14.35 1.04
N VAL A 102 -4.13 -13.54 1.43
CA VAL A 102 -4.38 -12.20 0.92
C VAL A 102 -4.61 -11.27 2.11
N LEU A 103 -3.90 -10.16 2.13
CA LEU A 103 -4.06 -9.07 3.09
C LEU A 103 -4.35 -7.77 2.33
N SER A 104 -5.36 -7.03 2.75
CA SER A 104 -5.59 -5.66 2.31
C SER A 104 -5.99 -4.81 3.51
N VAL A 105 -5.31 -3.69 3.69
CA VAL A 105 -5.66 -2.65 4.65
C VAL A 105 -6.02 -1.42 3.84
N LEU A 106 -7.28 -1.03 3.92
CA LEU A 106 -7.85 0.10 3.19
C LEU A 106 -8.21 1.21 4.19
N ALA A 107 -8.15 2.46 3.74
CA ALA A 107 -8.43 3.63 4.55
C ALA A 107 -9.37 4.60 3.85
N LYS A 108 -10.23 5.22 4.65
CA LYS A 108 -10.90 6.46 4.32
C LYS A 108 -10.04 7.61 4.84
N THR A 109 -9.52 8.42 3.94
CA THR A 109 -8.50 9.45 4.22
C THR A 109 -8.42 10.43 3.05
N GLY A 110 -8.06 11.67 3.34
CA GLY A 110 -7.73 12.68 2.33
C GLY A 110 -6.37 12.45 1.65
N ILE A 111 -5.43 11.77 2.33
CA ILE A 111 -4.10 11.47 1.80
C ILE A 111 -4.16 10.23 0.92
N ARG A 112 -3.97 10.40 -0.39
CA ARG A 112 -4.11 9.32 -1.38
C ARG A 112 -3.01 9.35 -2.43
N LEU A 113 -2.45 8.17 -2.70
CA LEU A 113 -1.59 7.94 -3.85
C LEU A 113 -2.46 7.77 -5.10
N GLN A 114 -2.32 8.68 -6.06
CA GLN A 114 -3.00 8.59 -7.35
C GLN A 114 -2.26 7.63 -8.29
N ALA A 115 -2.84 7.36 -9.46
CA ALA A 115 -2.29 6.41 -10.42
C ALA A 115 -0.86 6.82 -10.86
N PRO A 116 0.16 6.01 -10.56
CA PRO A 116 1.54 6.31 -10.92
C PRO A 116 1.75 6.16 -12.43
N ARG A 117 2.70 6.92 -12.96
CA ARG A 117 3.06 6.95 -14.37
C ARG A 117 4.55 6.68 -14.52
N PHE A 118 4.91 5.97 -15.58
CA PHE A 118 6.30 5.70 -15.93
C PHE A 118 6.65 6.44 -17.22
N PHE A 119 7.81 7.09 -17.18
CA PHE A 119 8.43 7.76 -18.32
C PHE A 119 9.85 7.22 -18.51
N GLU A 120 10.31 7.23 -19.75
CA GLU A 120 11.74 7.01 -20.01
C GLU A 120 12.51 8.26 -19.61
N VAL A 121 13.63 8.05 -18.94
CA VAL A 121 14.60 9.12 -18.69
C VAL A 121 15.36 9.36 -19.99
N VAL A 122 15.50 10.61 -20.40
CA VAL A 122 16.31 10.99 -21.57
C VAL A 122 17.42 11.93 -21.12
N GLY A 123 18.62 11.70 -21.64
CA GLY A 123 19.82 12.46 -21.27
C GLY A 123 20.39 12.08 -19.90
N GLN A 124 21.53 12.70 -19.56
CA GLN A 124 22.26 12.39 -18.31
C GLN A 124 21.66 13.08 -17.07
N ALA A 125 20.77 14.05 -17.24
CA ALA A 125 20.24 14.89 -16.15
C ALA A 125 18.89 14.41 -15.58
N GLY A 126 18.42 13.20 -15.92
CA GLY A 126 17.13 12.72 -15.40
C GLY A 126 15.90 13.40 -16.02
N GLU A 127 16.08 14.16 -17.09
CA GLU A 127 15.00 14.95 -17.70
C GLU A 127 13.96 14.02 -18.36
N VAL A 128 12.69 14.34 -18.14
CA VAL A 128 11.58 13.75 -18.88
C VAL A 128 11.40 14.58 -20.14
N GLU A 129 11.53 13.96 -21.31
CA GLU A 129 11.29 14.64 -22.60
C GLU A 129 9.93 15.35 -22.60
N ARG A 130 9.89 16.59 -23.10
CA ARG A 130 8.64 17.32 -23.27
C ARG A 130 7.76 16.57 -24.27
N GLY A 131 6.67 15.98 -23.80
CA GLY A 131 5.80 15.10 -24.60
C GLY A 131 6.09 13.61 -24.47
N ALA A 132 6.93 13.21 -23.50
CA ALA A 132 7.17 11.81 -23.17
C ALA A 132 5.84 11.07 -22.95
N ARG A 133 5.66 9.97 -23.67
CA ARG A 133 4.48 9.13 -23.56
C ARG A 133 4.58 8.27 -22.32
N MET A 134 3.48 8.14 -21.59
CA MET A 134 3.33 7.10 -20.57
C MET A 134 3.64 5.74 -21.20
N LYS A 135 4.52 4.98 -20.56
CA LYS A 135 4.88 3.63 -20.97
C LYS A 135 4.59 2.64 -19.85
N ALA A 136 4.48 1.36 -20.22
CA ALA A 136 4.58 0.30 -19.22
C ALA A 136 5.98 0.33 -18.57
N PRO A 137 6.12 -0.16 -17.33
CA PRO A 137 7.44 -0.32 -16.72
C PRO A 137 8.29 -1.26 -17.58
N ARG A 138 9.58 -0.95 -17.74
CA ARG A 138 10.56 -1.72 -18.51
C ARG A 138 11.56 -2.36 -17.59
N LEU A 139 11.85 -3.62 -17.86
CA LEU A 139 12.72 -4.44 -17.03
C LEU A 139 14.15 -3.92 -17.06
N GLY A 140 14.75 -3.72 -15.88
CA GLY A 140 16.18 -3.49 -15.72
C GLY A 140 16.71 -2.16 -16.27
N THR A 141 15.82 -1.28 -16.75
CA THR A 141 16.18 0.05 -17.25
C THR A 141 15.69 1.11 -16.27
N PRO A 142 16.54 2.09 -15.88
CA PRO A 142 16.08 3.22 -15.08
C PRO A 142 14.94 3.98 -15.79
N GLN A 143 13.88 4.26 -15.03
CA GLN A 143 12.71 4.99 -15.50
C GLN A 143 12.29 6.02 -14.47
N MET A 144 11.71 7.11 -14.96
CA MET A 144 11.10 8.11 -14.08
C MET A 144 9.72 7.63 -13.67
N LEU A 145 9.53 7.40 -12.37
CA LEU A 145 8.25 7.17 -11.73
C LEU A 145 7.69 8.51 -11.27
N GLU A 146 6.53 8.90 -11.79
CA GLU A 146 5.77 10.05 -11.33
C GLU A 146 4.53 9.58 -10.58
N ALA A 147 4.27 10.16 -9.42
CA ALA A 147 3.06 9.92 -8.66
C ALA A 147 2.49 11.24 -8.13
N SER A 148 1.20 11.48 -8.37
CA SER A 148 0.47 12.57 -7.73
C SER A 148 -0.09 12.09 -6.39
N VAL A 149 -0.05 12.98 -5.40
CA VAL A 149 -0.57 12.69 -4.06
C VAL A 149 -1.58 13.76 -3.69
N SER A 150 -2.76 13.35 -3.22
CA SER A 150 -3.71 14.29 -2.61
C SER A 150 -3.44 14.43 -1.12
N GLY A 151 -3.83 15.56 -0.54
CA GLY A 151 -3.68 15.84 0.89
C GLY A 151 -2.31 16.42 1.24
N GLU A 152 -2.18 16.89 2.48
CA GLU A 152 -0.94 17.50 2.98
C GLU A 152 0.02 16.40 3.44
N ILE A 153 1.17 16.31 2.77
CA ILE A 153 2.22 15.33 3.06
C ILE A 153 3.58 15.95 2.79
N SER A 154 4.58 15.58 3.60
CA SER A 154 5.97 15.96 3.46
C SER A 154 6.88 14.72 3.44
N ASN A 155 8.16 14.92 3.12
CA ASN A 155 9.18 13.85 3.11
C ASN A 155 8.79 12.62 2.27
N VAL A 156 8.12 12.86 1.15
CA VAL A 156 7.61 11.77 0.30
C VAL A 156 8.75 10.94 -0.24
N ARG A 157 8.59 9.61 -0.18
CA ARG A 157 9.44 8.64 -0.85
C ARG A 157 8.59 7.68 -1.66
N LEU A 158 9.06 7.33 -2.85
CA LEU A 158 8.45 6.33 -3.72
C LEU A 158 9.36 5.10 -3.79
N ARG A 159 8.79 3.92 -3.69
CA ARG A 159 9.49 2.63 -3.68
C ARG A 159 8.72 1.58 -4.45
N LEU A 160 9.41 0.51 -4.86
CA LEU A 160 8.79 -0.68 -5.41
C LEU A 160 8.68 -1.74 -4.31
N ALA A 161 7.45 -2.21 -4.07
CA ALA A 161 7.17 -3.29 -3.12
C ALA A 161 6.74 -4.56 -3.86
N GLY A 162 7.22 -5.72 -3.44
CA GLY A 162 6.87 -7.00 -4.02
C GLY A 162 5.43 -7.43 -3.72
N PRO A 163 4.99 -8.58 -4.24
CA PRO A 163 3.62 -9.03 -4.09
C PRO A 163 3.24 -9.25 -2.62
N GLY A 164 4.20 -9.66 -1.78
CA GLY A 164 4.02 -9.91 -0.36
C GLY A 164 4.16 -8.66 0.53
N GLY A 165 4.38 -7.48 -0.05
CA GLY A 165 4.52 -6.21 0.68
C GLY A 165 5.94 -5.90 1.18
N GLU A 166 6.90 -6.79 0.95
CA GLU A 166 8.33 -6.52 1.12
C GLU A 166 8.80 -5.39 0.18
N THR A 167 9.72 -4.54 0.64
CA THR A 167 10.37 -3.57 -0.26
C THR A 167 11.36 -4.33 -1.15
N VAL A 168 11.29 -4.10 -2.46
CA VAL A 168 12.15 -4.76 -3.46
C VAL A 168 13.15 -3.77 -4.06
N VAL A 169 12.75 -2.50 -4.25
CA VAL A 169 13.64 -1.44 -4.73
C VAL A 169 13.31 -0.14 -3.97
N ASP A 170 14.32 0.47 -3.37
CA ASP A 170 14.23 1.85 -2.89
C ASP A 170 14.38 2.81 -4.08
N GLY A 171 13.44 3.75 -4.23
CA GLY A 171 13.60 4.82 -5.21
C GLY A 171 14.65 5.84 -4.78
N GLU A 172 15.23 6.52 -5.76
CA GLU A 172 16.08 7.69 -5.55
C GLU A 172 15.30 8.84 -4.86
N PRO A 173 16.00 9.86 -4.33
CA PRO A 173 15.36 11.02 -3.71
C PRO A 173 14.26 11.60 -4.60
N VAL A 174 13.14 11.93 -3.96
CA VAL A 174 11.96 12.38 -4.68
C VAL A 174 12.00 13.89 -4.85
N GLU A 175 11.79 14.35 -6.07
CA GLU A 175 11.61 15.78 -6.36
C GLU A 175 10.12 16.09 -6.51
N ALA A 176 9.68 17.17 -5.85
CA ALA A 176 8.35 17.72 -6.07
C ALA A 176 8.36 18.58 -7.35
N THR A 177 7.43 18.31 -8.27
CA THR A 177 7.26 19.13 -9.46
C THR A 177 6.48 20.41 -9.13
N PRO A 178 6.59 21.48 -9.93
CA PRO A 178 5.77 22.69 -9.77
C PRO A 178 4.26 22.42 -9.76
N GLU A 179 3.83 21.34 -10.43
CA GLU A 179 2.45 20.89 -10.51
C GLU A 179 2.02 20.01 -9.32
N GLY A 180 2.90 19.80 -8.33
CA GLY A 180 2.62 19.03 -7.11
C GLY A 180 2.69 17.52 -7.28
N ALA A 181 3.33 17.01 -8.33
CA ALA A 181 3.65 15.59 -8.47
C ALA A 181 4.99 15.27 -7.82
N TYR A 182 5.22 13.99 -7.53
CA TYR A 182 6.45 13.48 -6.95
C TYR A 182 7.14 12.58 -7.97
N ARG A 183 8.43 12.80 -8.20
CA ARG A 183 9.23 12.09 -9.19
C ARG A 183 10.40 11.36 -8.56
N ALA A 184 10.60 10.11 -8.93
CA ALA A 184 11.73 9.30 -8.49
C ALA A 184 12.26 8.44 -9.64
N THR A 185 13.58 8.29 -9.75
CA THR A 185 14.16 7.26 -10.61
C THR A 185 13.98 5.90 -9.95
N VAL A 186 13.44 4.93 -10.69
CA VAL A 186 13.32 3.54 -10.27
C VAL A 186 13.77 2.62 -11.40
N THR A 187 14.33 1.47 -11.03
CA THR A 187 14.65 0.40 -11.98
C THR A 187 13.70 -0.76 -11.72
N PRO A 188 12.68 -0.97 -12.57
CA PRO A 188 11.72 -2.05 -12.36
C PRO A 188 12.37 -3.44 -12.37
N PRO A 189 12.08 -4.30 -11.37
CA PRO A 189 12.61 -5.64 -11.27
C PRO A 189 11.89 -6.63 -12.20
N VAL A 190 12.39 -7.86 -12.27
CA VAL A 190 11.75 -8.95 -13.04
C VAL A 190 10.50 -9.47 -12.35
N GLU A 191 10.48 -9.41 -11.03
CA GLU A 191 9.35 -9.76 -10.19
C GLU A 191 8.20 -8.75 -10.38
N ARG A 192 6.98 -9.20 -10.09
CA ARG A 192 5.84 -8.29 -10.04
C ARG A 192 5.96 -7.38 -8.82
N PHE A 193 5.53 -6.13 -8.96
CA PHE A 193 5.68 -5.12 -7.91
C PHE A 193 4.48 -4.16 -7.85
N ARG A 194 4.39 -3.41 -6.76
CA ARG A 194 3.48 -2.28 -6.53
C ARG A 194 4.30 -1.04 -6.25
N ILE A 195 3.67 0.13 -6.41
CA ILE A 195 4.25 1.38 -5.95
C ILE A 195 3.87 1.60 -4.49
N LEU A 196 4.86 1.83 -3.66
CA LEU A 196 4.72 2.19 -2.26
C LEU A 196 5.14 3.65 -2.09
N MET A 197 4.27 4.44 -1.50
CA MET A 197 4.53 5.82 -1.09
C MET A 197 4.62 5.87 0.43
N THR A 198 5.67 6.49 0.95
CA THR A 198 5.79 6.85 2.37
C THR A 198 5.99 8.34 2.52
N GLY A 199 5.68 8.91 3.68
CA GLY A 199 5.97 10.30 4.00
C GLY A 199 5.56 10.63 5.42
N THR A 200 5.28 11.90 5.68
CA THR A 200 4.83 12.42 6.97
C THR A 200 3.64 13.34 6.79
N ASP A 201 2.57 13.15 7.56
CA ASP A 201 1.41 14.05 7.52
C ASP A 201 1.71 15.41 8.20
N ALA A 202 0.75 16.33 8.16
CA ALA A 202 0.87 17.65 8.77
C ALA A 202 1.06 17.62 10.31
N SER A 203 0.70 16.51 10.96
CA SER A 203 0.85 16.31 12.41
C SER A 203 2.12 15.57 12.80
N GLY A 204 3.00 15.26 11.82
CA GLY A 204 4.25 14.55 12.08
C GLY A 204 4.15 13.03 12.09
N TRP A 205 3.00 12.44 11.80
CA TRP A 205 2.83 10.98 11.78
C TRP A 205 3.29 10.36 10.46
N PRO A 206 3.91 9.17 10.49
CA PRO A 206 4.29 8.46 9.28
C PRO A 206 3.06 8.09 8.44
N VAL A 207 3.15 8.34 7.15
CA VAL A 207 2.15 7.98 6.15
C VAL A 207 2.66 6.82 5.31
N GLN A 208 1.79 5.88 4.99
CA GLN A 208 2.04 4.85 3.97
C GLN A 208 0.83 4.67 3.07
N ARG A 209 1.02 4.66 1.75
CA ARG A 209 0.01 4.29 0.75
C ARG A 209 0.61 3.38 -0.30
N THR A 210 -0.12 2.36 -0.71
CA THR A 210 0.28 1.39 -1.73
C THR A 210 -0.64 1.50 -2.93
N HIS A 211 -0.11 1.58 -4.15
CA HIS A 211 -0.92 1.51 -5.34
C HIS A 211 -1.49 0.08 -5.50
N PRO A 212 -2.82 -0.10 -5.66
CA PRO A 212 -3.44 -1.41 -5.52
C PRO A 212 -3.08 -2.40 -6.64
N VAL A 213 -2.74 -1.88 -7.82
CA VAL A 213 -2.42 -2.70 -9.01
C VAL A 213 -1.02 -3.30 -8.89
N LEU A 214 -0.95 -4.62 -9.09
CA LEU A 214 0.29 -5.36 -9.21
C LEU A 214 0.80 -5.25 -10.65
N LEU A 215 1.91 -4.55 -10.83
CA LEU A 215 2.56 -4.28 -12.10
C LEU A 215 3.56 -5.39 -12.46
N ARG A 216 3.88 -5.48 -13.74
CA ARG A 216 4.96 -6.31 -14.28
C ARG A 216 5.75 -5.46 -15.26
N ALA A 217 7.08 -5.56 -15.19
CA ALA A 217 7.94 -4.93 -16.17
C ALA A 217 7.94 -5.70 -17.50
N GLU A 218 7.87 -4.99 -18.61
CA GLU A 218 8.01 -5.53 -19.96
C GLU A 218 9.48 -5.71 -20.33
N GLN A 219 9.80 -6.72 -21.13
CA GLN A 219 11.17 -6.85 -21.65
C GLN A 219 11.46 -5.72 -22.64
N PRO A 220 12.72 -5.22 -22.67
CA PRO A 220 13.16 -4.35 -23.75
C PRO A 220 12.95 -5.08 -25.09
N LYS A 221 12.40 -4.37 -26.09
CA LYS A 221 12.37 -4.86 -27.47
C LYS A 221 13.73 -4.69 -28.12
#